data_AF-V4KCS0-F1
#
_entry.id   AF-V4KCS0-F1
#
_cell.length_a   1.000
_cell.length_b   1.000
_cell.length_c   1.000
_cell.angle_alpha   90.00
_cell.angle_beta   90.00
_cell.angle_gamma   90.00
#
_symmetry.space_group_name_H-M   'P 1'
#
loop_
_entity.id
_entity.type
_entity.pdbx_description
1 polymer ?
#
loop_
_entity_poly.entity_id
_entity_poly.type
_entity_poly.pdbx_seq_one_letter_code
_entity_poly.pdbx_strand_id
1 'polypeptide(L)'
;MAYTTVSILSTFFIQSINTTRSPGKRLVLVSVCLRISPAKMNDADVSNQIQQMVRFIRQEAEEKANEISVAAEEEFNIEKLQLVEAEKKKIRQEYEKKEKQVDVRRKIDYSMQLNASRIKVLQAQDDIVNAMKEEAAKQLLKVSQHGFFNHHHHQYKHLLKHLIVQCLLRLKEPSVLLRCREEDLHMVESMLDDASEEYCEKAKVHAPEIIVDKDIFLPPAPSDDDPHASFCAGGVVMASRDGKIVCENTLDARLEVAFRKNLPEIRKSLFGKVGAA
;
A
#
# COMPACT_ATOMS: atom_id res chain seq x y z
N MET A 1 -107.24 -41.94 -30.56
CA MET A 1 -107.03 -41.46 -29.17
C MET A 1 -105.85 -42.24 -28.62
N ALA A 2 -104.64 -41.66 -28.65
CA ALA A 2 -103.94 -41.03 -27.51
C ALA A 2 -103.51 -42.10 -26.46
N TYR A 3 -102.25 -42.26 -26.06
CA TYR A 3 -101.30 -41.22 -25.62
C TYR A 3 -99.84 -41.62 -25.85
N THR A 4 -99.07 -40.63 -26.32
CA THR A 4 -97.62 -40.57 -26.44
C THR A 4 -96.98 -40.34 -25.06
N THR A 5 -96.08 -41.22 -24.61
CA THR A 5 -95.22 -40.97 -23.44
C THR A 5 -93.91 -40.33 -23.91
N VAL A 6 -93.78 -39.03 -23.65
CA VAL A 6 -92.56 -38.24 -23.90
C VAL A 6 -91.58 -38.49 -22.74
N SER A 7 -90.47 -39.17 -23.01
CA SER A 7 -89.30 -39.19 -22.11
C SER A 7 -88.49 -37.91 -22.33
N ILE A 8 -88.56 -36.97 -21.39
CA ILE A 8 -87.73 -35.76 -21.39
C ILE A 8 -86.38 -36.11 -20.74
N LEU A 9 -85.35 -36.29 -21.56
CA LEU A 9 -83.94 -36.25 -21.17
C LEU A 9 -83.56 -34.81 -20.83
N SER A 10 -83.30 -34.52 -19.55
CA SER A 10 -82.70 -33.26 -19.10
C SER A 10 -81.21 -33.50 -18.80
N THR A 11 -80.39 -33.50 -19.85
CA THR A 11 -78.94 -33.39 -19.76
C THR A 11 -78.58 -31.91 -19.57
N PHE A 12 -78.28 -31.51 -18.33
CA PHE A 12 -77.68 -30.19 -18.07
C PHE A 12 -76.16 -30.28 -18.24
N PHE A 13 -75.67 -29.56 -19.24
CA PHE A 13 -74.26 -29.37 -19.57
C PHE A 13 -73.74 -28.17 -18.77
N ILE A 14 -72.73 -28.34 -17.92
CA ILE A 14 -71.98 -27.22 -17.34
C ILE A 14 -70.49 -27.37 -17.71
N GLN A 15 -70.00 -26.30 -18.31
CA GLN A 15 -68.74 -26.16 -19.04
C GLN A 15 -67.58 -25.89 -18.09
N SER A 16 -66.44 -26.52 -18.38
CA SER A 16 -65.19 -26.49 -17.63
C SER A 16 -64.50 -25.11 -17.69
N ILE A 17 -64.06 -24.57 -16.54
CA ILE A 17 -63.03 -23.52 -16.49
C ILE A 17 -61.75 -24.15 -15.91
N ASN A 18 -60.73 -24.22 -16.76
CA ASN A 18 -59.37 -24.62 -16.41
C ASN A 18 -58.70 -23.55 -15.55
N THR A 19 -58.28 -23.91 -14.34
CA THR A 19 -57.14 -23.25 -13.70
C THR A 19 -56.23 -24.30 -13.09
N THR A 20 -55.02 -24.31 -13.62
CA THR A 20 -53.90 -25.18 -13.27
C THR A 20 -53.48 -25.05 -11.80
N ARG A 21 -53.04 -26.18 -11.22
CA ARG A 21 -52.02 -26.33 -10.16
C ARG A 21 -52.51 -26.64 -8.73
N SER A 22 -52.88 -27.90 -8.47
CA SER A 22 -52.40 -28.70 -7.32
C SER A 22 -52.94 -30.15 -7.41
N PRO A 23 -52.14 -31.18 -7.09
CA PRO A 23 -52.60 -32.57 -7.12
C PRO A 23 -53.25 -32.91 -5.77
N GLY A 24 -54.59 -33.02 -5.71
CA GLY A 24 -55.22 -33.58 -4.51
C GLY A 24 -56.66 -33.18 -4.19
N LYS A 25 -57.31 -32.28 -4.93
CA LYS A 25 -58.70 -31.90 -4.63
C LYS A 25 -59.68 -32.70 -5.50
N ARG A 26 -60.13 -33.83 -4.97
CA ARG A 26 -61.21 -34.65 -5.53
C ARG A 26 -62.48 -33.80 -5.56
N LEU A 27 -63.02 -33.56 -6.76
CA LEU A 27 -64.31 -32.88 -6.94
C LEU A 27 -65.38 -33.71 -6.19
N VAL A 28 -65.86 -33.23 -5.05
CA VAL A 28 -66.97 -33.88 -4.35
C VAL A 28 -68.24 -33.47 -5.06
N LEU A 29 -68.61 -34.25 -6.06
CA LEU A 29 -69.93 -34.17 -6.67
C LEU A 29 -70.92 -34.67 -5.61
N VAL A 30 -71.55 -33.74 -4.88
CA VAL A 30 -72.64 -34.08 -3.97
C VAL A 30 -73.86 -34.42 -4.83
N SER A 31 -73.87 -35.65 -5.35
CA SER A 31 -75.04 -36.24 -5.98
C SER A 31 -76.04 -36.58 -4.88
N VAL A 32 -76.87 -35.61 -4.50
CA VAL A 32 -78.04 -35.86 -3.68
C VAL A 32 -79.04 -36.67 -4.51
N CYS A 33 -78.92 -37.99 -4.48
CA CYS A 33 -79.87 -38.90 -5.10
C CYS A 33 -81.09 -39.02 -4.17
N LEU A 34 -82.03 -38.08 -4.26
CA LEU A 34 -83.31 -38.20 -3.59
C LEU A 34 -84.18 -39.21 -4.37
N ARG A 35 -84.38 -40.41 -3.83
CA ARG A 35 -85.48 -41.29 -4.25
C ARG A 35 -86.79 -40.65 -3.77
N ILE A 36 -87.47 -39.94 -4.65
CA ILE A 36 -88.80 -39.39 -4.38
C ILE A 36 -89.82 -40.50 -4.66
N SER A 37 -90.35 -41.11 -3.61
CA SER A 37 -91.61 -41.87 -3.69
C SER A 37 -92.76 -40.89 -3.89
N PRO A 38 -93.74 -41.15 -4.80
CA PRO A 38 -94.82 -40.21 -5.04
C PRO A 38 -95.85 -40.31 -3.91
N ALA A 39 -95.69 -39.50 -2.87
CA ALA A 39 -96.75 -39.19 -1.93
C ALA A 39 -97.24 -37.77 -2.20
N LYS A 40 -98.56 -37.55 -2.18
CA LYS A 40 -99.16 -36.20 -2.25
C LYS A 40 -98.68 -35.38 -1.06
N MET A 41 -97.70 -34.50 -1.27
CA MET A 41 -97.25 -33.49 -0.31
C MET A 41 -98.00 -32.18 -0.52
N ASN A 42 -98.22 -31.43 0.55
CA ASN A 42 -98.93 -30.15 0.54
C ASN A 42 -98.02 -29.05 -0.03
N ASP A 43 -98.54 -28.11 -0.84
CA ASP A 43 -97.72 -27.04 -1.48
C ASP A 43 -96.92 -26.19 -0.48
N ALA A 44 -97.45 -26.03 0.75
CA ALA A 44 -96.76 -25.35 1.84
C ALA A 44 -95.49 -26.09 2.30
N ASP A 45 -95.50 -27.42 2.29
CA ASP A 45 -94.35 -28.25 2.69
C ASP A 45 -93.24 -28.20 1.63
N VAL A 46 -93.63 -28.13 0.35
CA VAL A 46 -92.71 -27.95 -0.78
C VAL A 46 -92.02 -26.58 -0.71
N SER A 47 -92.77 -25.51 -0.43
CA SER A 47 -92.21 -24.16 -0.25
C SER A 47 -91.23 -24.09 0.93
N ASN A 48 -91.55 -24.74 2.04
CA ASN A 48 -90.67 -24.80 3.22
C ASN A 48 -89.36 -25.56 2.93
N GLN A 49 -89.43 -26.66 2.19
CA GLN A 49 -88.24 -27.39 1.74
C GLN A 49 -87.36 -26.54 0.80
N ILE A 50 -87.96 -25.81 -0.13
CA ILE A 50 -87.22 -24.90 -1.03
C ILE A 50 -86.53 -23.79 -0.22
N GLN A 51 -87.20 -23.19 0.76
CA GLN A 51 -86.58 -22.18 1.62
C GLN A 51 -85.43 -22.74 2.46
N GLN A 52 -85.56 -23.97 2.96
CA GLN A 52 -84.47 -24.66 3.66
C GLN A 52 -83.28 -24.91 2.73
N MET A 53 -83.52 -25.33 1.48
CA MET A 53 -82.47 -25.48 0.47
C MET A 53 -81.80 -24.14 0.14
N VAL A 54 -82.54 -23.05 -0.01
CA VAL A 54 -81.95 -21.72 -0.26
C VAL A 54 -81.10 -21.24 0.92
N ARG A 55 -81.54 -21.50 2.16
CA ARG A 55 -80.73 -21.19 3.36
C ARG A 55 -79.45 -22.00 3.41
N PHE A 56 -79.52 -23.29 3.08
CA PHE A 56 -78.35 -24.15 2.99
C PHE A 56 -77.36 -23.64 1.94
N ILE A 57 -77.83 -23.30 0.73
CA ILE A 57 -76.98 -22.76 -0.33
C ILE A 57 -76.30 -21.44 0.08
N ARG A 58 -77.02 -20.57 0.79
CA ARG A 58 -76.45 -19.31 1.30
C ARG A 58 -75.38 -19.55 2.37
N GLN A 59 -75.65 -20.45 3.31
CA GLN A 59 -74.69 -20.80 4.35
C GLN A 59 -73.44 -21.47 3.75
N GLU A 60 -73.62 -22.38 2.79
CA GLU A 60 -72.51 -23.02 2.08
C GLU A 60 -71.67 -21.99 1.30
N ALA A 61 -72.32 -21.03 0.64
CA ALA A 61 -71.62 -19.93 -0.05
C ALA A 61 -70.87 -19.01 0.92
N GLU A 62 -71.43 -18.72 2.09
CA GLU A 62 -70.80 -17.89 3.12
C GLU A 62 -69.62 -18.60 3.80
N GLU A 63 -69.76 -19.89 4.12
CA GLU A 63 -68.66 -20.72 4.62
C GLU A 63 -67.53 -20.82 3.58
N LYS A 64 -67.86 -21.00 2.29
CA LYS A 64 -66.86 -20.99 1.21
C LYS A 64 -66.18 -19.64 1.03
N ALA A 65 -66.91 -18.53 1.15
CA ALA A 65 -66.34 -17.18 1.08
C ALA A 65 -65.37 -16.93 2.25
N ASN A 66 -65.76 -17.34 3.46
CA ASN A 66 -64.93 -17.22 4.66
C ASN A 66 -63.68 -18.12 4.59
N GLU A 67 -63.80 -19.34 4.09
CA GLU A 67 -62.65 -20.23 3.82
C GLU A 67 -61.65 -19.56 2.85
N ILE A 68 -62.14 -18.94 1.76
CA ILE A 68 -61.30 -18.25 0.78
C ILE A 68 -60.63 -17.02 1.41
N SER A 69 -61.36 -16.24 2.22
CA SER A 69 -60.78 -15.04 2.84
C SER A 69 -59.68 -15.38 3.85
N VAL A 70 -59.89 -16.41 4.67
CA VAL A 70 -58.89 -16.87 5.65
C VAL A 70 -57.66 -17.43 4.92
N ALA A 71 -57.87 -18.26 3.88
CA ALA A 71 -56.77 -18.78 3.07
C ALA A 71 -55.97 -17.67 2.38
N ALA A 72 -56.63 -16.64 1.83
CA ALA A 72 -55.97 -15.52 1.20
C ALA A 72 -55.15 -14.68 2.19
N GLU A 73 -55.63 -14.49 3.42
CA GLU A 73 -54.90 -13.78 4.47
C GLU A 73 -53.66 -14.57 4.94
N GLU A 74 -53.79 -15.89 5.08
CA GLU A 74 -52.66 -16.77 5.40
C GLU A 74 -51.59 -16.72 4.29
N GLU A 75 -52.00 -16.86 3.02
CA GLU A 75 -51.10 -16.77 1.87
C GLU A 75 -50.40 -15.41 1.80
N PHE A 76 -51.13 -14.30 1.99
CA PHE A 76 -50.54 -12.96 2.02
C PHE A 76 -49.47 -12.81 3.11
N ASN A 77 -49.76 -13.31 4.31
CA ASN A 77 -48.83 -13.23 5.43
C ASN A 77 -47.55 -14.06 5.17
N ILE A 78 -47.70 -15.25 4.57
CA ILE A 78 -46.58 -16.11 4.19
C ILE A 78 -45.71 -15.42 3.13
N GLU A 79 -46.31 -14.91 2.05
CA GLU A 79 -45.56 -14.25 0.98
C GLU A 79 -44.85 -12.98 1.47
N LYS A 80 -45.55 -12.15 2.24
CA LYS A 80 -44.97 -10.95 2.85
C LYS A 80 -43.76 -11.30 3.72
N LEU A 81 -43.87 -12.33 4.56
CA LEU A 81 -42.78 -12.77 5.41
C LEU A 81 -41.59 -13.30 4.58
N GLN A 82 -41.85 -14.10 3.56
CA GLN A 82 -40.81 -14.60 2.65
C GLN A 82 -40.06 -13.47 1.94
N LEU A 83 -40.77 -12.46 1.43
CA LEU A 83 -40.16 -11.30 0.77
C LEU A 83 -39.27 -10.51 1.74
N VAL A 84 -39.78 -10.25 2.95
CA VAL A 84 -39.04 -9.51 3.98
C VAL A 84 -37.81 -10.29 4.44
N GLU A 85 -37.92 -11.61 4.63
CA GLU A 85 -36.79 -12.45 5.03
C GLU A 85 -35.72 -12.56 3.95
N ALA A 86 -36.13 -12.67 2.68
CA ALA A 86 -35.22 -12.69 1.54
C ALA A 86 -34.39 -11.40 1.45
N GLU A 87 -35.04 -10.23 1.56
CA GLU A 87 -34.34 -8.94 1.54
C GLU A 87 -33.46 -8.73 2.79
N LYS A 88 -33.96 -9.09 3.98
CA LYS A 88 -33.14 -9.06 5.22
C LYS A 88 -31.90 -9.94 5.09
N LYS A 89 -31.97 -11.08 4.40
CA LYS A 89 -30.82 -11.96 4.17
C LYS A 89 -29.81 -11.30 3.22
N LYS A 90 -30.26 -10.67 2.12
CA LYS A 90 -29.37 -9.93 1.21
C LYS A 90 -28.66 -8.78 1.92
N ILE A 91 -29.40 -7.97 2.69
CA ILE A 91 -28.85 -6.86 3.47
C ILE A 91 -27.81 -7.37 4.46
N ARG A 92 -28.10 -8.42 5.23
CA ARG A 92 -27.13 -9.00 6.18
C ARG A 92 -25.81 -9.41 5.50
N GLN A 93 -25.88 -10.06 4.34
CA GLN A 93 -24.69 -10.47 3.60
C GLN A 93 -23.89 -9.28 3.06
N GLU A 94 -24.56 -8.19 2.64
CA GLU A 94 -23.88 -6.98 2.20
C GLU A 94 -23.15 -6.28 3.35
N TYR A 95 -23.81 -6.16 4.51
CA TYR A 95 -23.21 -5.55 5.70
C TYR A 95 -22.05 -6.38 6.25
N GLU A 96 -22.12 -7.72 6.22
CA GLU A 96 -21.01 -8.59 6.62
C GLU A 96 -19.77 -8.37 5.73
N LYS A 97 -19.97 -8.16 4.42
CA LYS A 97 -18.87 -7.81 3.50
C LYS A 97 -18.28 -6.43 3.80
N LYS A 98 -19.14 -5.43 4.05
CA LYS A 98 -18.71 -4.07 4.39
C LYS A 98 -17.94 -4.04 5.71
N GLU A 99 -18.40 -4.78 6.72
CA GLU A 99 -17.72 -4.93 8.01
C GLU A 99 -16.31 -5.50 7.83
N LYS A 100 -16.18 -6.62 7.10
CA LYS A 100 -14.88 -7.23 6.79
C LYS A 100 -13.96 -6.27 6.02
N GLN A 101 -14.48 -5.49 5.09
CA GLN A 101 -13.70 -4.48 4.37
C GLN A 101 -13.20 -3.37 5.29
N VAL A 102 -14.05 -2.87 6.19
CA VAL A 102 -13.68 -1.84 7.16
C VAL A 102 -12.60 -2.36 8.11
N ASP A 103 -12.69 -3.61 8.56
CA ASP A 103 -11.68 -4.21 9.43
C ASP A 103 -10.32 -4.35 8.75
N VAL A 104 -10.30 -4.81 7.49
CA VAL A 104 -9.06 -4.89 6.70
C VAL A 104 -8.49 -3.49 6.49
N ARG A 105 -9.32 -2.52 6.12
CA ARG A 105 -8.89 -1.13 5.93
C ARG A 105 -8.30 -0.54 7.20
N ARG A 106 -8.94 -0.75 8.35
CA ARG A 106 -8.42 -0.31 9.66
C ARG A 106 -7.04 -0.90 9.96
N LYS A 107 -6.82 -2.18 9.65
CA LYS A 107 -5.50 -2.82 9.83
C LYS A 107 -4.44 -2.24 8.90
N ILE A 108 -4.80 -1.94 7.65
CA ILE A 108 -3.90 -1.29 6.69
C ILE A 108 -3.54 0.11 7.18
N ASP A 109 -4.54 0.92 7.55
CA ASP A 109 -4.34 2.29 8.02
C ASP A 109 -3.45 2.32 9.27
N TYR A 110 -3.70 1.42 10.23
CA TYR A 110 -2.86 1.25 11.41
C TYR A 110 -1.41 0.88 11.06
N SER A 111 -1.23 -0.09 10.17
CA SER A 111 0.10 -0.51 9.71
C SER A 111 0.84 0.61 8.96
N MET A 112 0.13 1.35 8.11
CA MET A 112 0.67 2.52 7.39
C MET A 112 1.10 3.61 8.36
N GLN A 113 0.29 3.90 9.39
CA GLN A 113 0.63 4.90 10.41
C GLN A 113 1.87 4.51 11.23
N LEU A 114 1.99 3.23 11.59
CA LEU A 114 3.19 2.71 12.25
C LEU A 114 4.42 2.82 11.37
N ASN A 115 4.31 2.44 10.09
CA ASN A 115 5.42 2.54 9.14
C ASN A 115 5.83 4.00 8.89
N ALA A 116 4.85 4.91 8.75
CA ALA A 116 5.12 6.33 8.60
C ALA A 116 5.85 6.90 9.83
N SER A 117 5.41 6.53 11.04
CA SER A 117 6.09 6.92 12.28
C SER A 117 7.51 6.37 12.35
N ARG A 118 7.71 5.11 11.95
CA ARG A 118 9.03 4.48 11.90
C ARG A 118 9.96 5.17 10.91
N ILE A 119 9.49 5.47 9.70
CA ILE A 119 10.28 6.15 8.67
C ILE A 119 10.70 7.54 9.16
N LYS A 120 9.81 8.29 9.82
CA LYS A 120 10.14 9.60 10.41
C LYS A 120 11.29 9.51 11.42
N VAL A 121 11.27 8.51 12.30
CA VAL A 121 12.36 8.30 13.26
C VAL A 121 13.67 7.96 12.54
N LEU A 122 13.62 7.10 11.52
CA LEU A 122 14.82 6.74 10.74
C LEU A 122 15.39 7.94 9.97
N GLN A 123 14.53 8.80 9.41
CA GLN A 123 14.94 10.04 8.75
C GLN A 123 15.61 10.97 9.75
N ALA A 124 15.00 11.23 10.90
CA ALA A 124 15.60 12.08 11.93
C ALA A 124 16.94 11.54 12.44
N GLN A 125 17.10 10.21 12.55
CA GLN A 125 18.38 9.59 12.88
C GLN A 125 19.43 9.80 11.80
N ASP A 126 19.05 9.69 10.52
CA ASP A 126 19.96 9.92 9.40
C ASP A 126 20.36 11.41 9.30
N ASP A 127 19.41 12.32 9.51
CA ASP A 127 19.64 13.77 9.52
C ASP A 127 20.67 14.17 10.57
N ILE A 128 20.60 13.62 11.80
CA ILE A 128 21.59 13.87 12.86
C ILE A 128 22.98 13.38 12.44
N VAL A 129 23.04 12.21 11.83
CA VAL A 129 24.31 11.59 11.39
C VAL A 129 24.93 12.38 10.22
N ASN A 130 24.11 12.89 9.31
CA ASN A 130 24.54 13.76 8.21
C ASN A 130 24.97 15.14 8.72
N ALA A 131 24.23 15.75 9.65
CA ALA A 131 24.61 17.01 10.28
C ALA A 131 25.97 16.90 11.00
N MET A 132 26.24 15.78 11.65
CA MET A 132 27.55 15.51 12.26
C MET A 132 28.67 15.45 11.22
N LYS A 133 28.42 14.80 10.06
CA LYS A 133 29.38 14.76 8.95
C LYS A 133 29.64 16.16 8.40
N GLU A 134 28.61 16.97 8.21
CA GLU A 134 28.73 18.35 7.76
C GLU A 134 29.54 19.21 8.74
N GLU A 135 29.31 19.06 10.04
CA GLU A 135 30.11 19.75 11.04
C GLU A 135 31.58 19.30 11.02
N ALA A 136 31.83 18.00 10.85
CA ALA A 136 33.20 17.48 10.67
C ALA A 136 33.87 18.07 9.41
N ALA A 137 33.13 18.22 8.31
CA ALA A 137 33.62 18.88 7.09
C ALA A 137 33.96 20.36 7.34
N LYS A 138 33.13 21.08 8.10
CA LYS A 138 33.42 22.47 8.52
C LYS A 138 34.68 22.58 9.38
N GLN A 139 34.93 21.60 10.26
CA GLN A 139 36.17 21.58 11.04
C GLN A 139 37.39 21.27 10.15
N LEU A 140 37.26 20.43 9.13
CA LEU A 140 38.33 20.19 8.15
C LEU A 140 38.67 21.45 7.34
N LEU A 141 37.68 22.26 7.01
CA LEU A 141 37.90 23.55 6.35
C LEU A 141 38.78 24.50 7.18
N LYS A 142 38.60 24.51 8.51
CA LYS A 142 39.47 25.31 9.39
C LYS A 142 40.93 24.86 9.30
N VAL A 143 41.18 23.55 9.15
CA VAL A 143 42.55 23.02 9.02
C VAL A 143 43.23 23.50 7.74
N SER A 144 42.48 23.72 6.65
CA SER A 144 43.03 24.23 5.39
C SER A 144 43.04 25.76 5.26
N GLN A 145 42.04 26.46 5.82
CA GLN A 145 41.84 27.92 5.63
C GLN A 145 42.65 28.82 6.57
N HIS A 146 43.34 28.31 7.59
CA HIS A 146 44.09 29.16 8.52
C HIS A 146 45.37 29.74 7.86
N GLY A 147 45.19 30.87 7.20
CA GLY A 147 46.21 31.59 6.42
C GLY A 147 47.32 32.27 7.22
N PHE A 148 48.49 32.35 6.55
CA PHE A 148 49.62 33.29 6.57
C PHE A 148 50.24 33.83 7.87
N PHE A 149 49.49 34.01 8.97
CA PHE A 149 49.99 34.65 10.21
C PHE A 149 50.07 33.73 11.44
N ASN A 150 49.60 32.47 11.34
CA ASN A 150 49.54 31.56 12.48
C ASN A 150 50.43 30.34 12.30
N HIS A 151 51.00 29.86 13.42
CA HIS A 151 51.93 28.72 13.55
C HIS A 151 51.41 27.36 13.01
N HIS A 152 50.21 27.29 12.43
CA HIS A 152 49.58 26.08 11.90
C HIS A 152 49.82 25.82 10.41
N HIS A 153 50.39 26.79 9.66
CA HIS A 153 50.74 26.60 8.24
C HIS A 153 51.68 25.39 8.02
N HIS A 154 52.58 25.14 8.98
CA HIS A 154 53.46 23.97 8.95
C HIS A 154 52.72 22.64 9.09
N GLN A 155 51.59 22.60 9.81
CA GLN A 155 50.84 21.35 10.03
C GLN A 155 50.11 20.91 8.76
N TYR A 156 49.46 21.85 8.06
CA TYR A 156 48.81 21.55 6.79
C TYR A 156 49.81 21.21 5.69
N LYS A 157 50.94 21.94 5.62
CA LYS A 157 52.04 21.62 4.70
C LYS A 157 52.59 20.20 4.93
N HIS A 158 52.82 19.82 6.18
CA HIS A 158 53.29 18.47 6.52
C HIS A 158 52.23 17.38 6.21
N LEU A 159 50.94 17.69 6.43
CA LEU A 159 49.85 16.80 6.06
C LEU A 159 49.80 16.60 4.54
N LEU A 160 49.88 17.67 3.74
CA LEU A 160 49.90 17.58 2.28
C LEU A 160 51.08 16.76 1.77
N LYS A 161 52.29 16.94 2.33
CA LYS A 161 53.46 16.12 2.01
C LYS A 161 53.14 14.62 2.18
N HIS A 162 52.60 14.24 3.34
CA HIS A 162 52.21 12.87 3.60
C HIS A 162 51.11 12.35 2.67
N LEU A 163 50.14 13.20 2.28
CA LEU A 163 49.09 12.83 1.34
C LEU A 163 49.65 12.55 -0.06
N ILE A 164 50.64 13.32 -0.52
CA ILE A 164 51.35 13.10 -1.78
C ILE A 164 52.12 11.78 -1.73
N VAL A 165 52.94 11.57 -0.69
CA VAL A 165 53.71 10.32 -0.50
C VAL A 165 52.77 9.10 -0.47
N GLN A 166 51.63 9.22 0.22
CA GLN A 166 50.63 8.15 0.26
C GLN A 166 50.04 7.82 -1.13
N CYS A 167 49.79 8.83 -1.96
CA CYS A 167 49.31 8.63 -3.34
C CYS A 167 50.38 7.94 -4.19
N LEU A 168 51.63 8.41 -4.12
CA LEU A 168 52.76 7.81 -4.84
C LEU A 168 52.94 6.33 -4.49
N LEU A 169 52.90 5.98 -3.21
CA LEU A 169 52.98 4.59 -2.74
C LEU A 169 51.82 3.71 -3.22
N ARG A 170 50.66 4.30 -3.50
CA ARG A 170 49.45 3.59 -3.94
C ARG A 170 49.39 3.44 -5.46
N LEU A 171 49.84 4.44 -6.22
CA LEU A 171 49.88 4.42 -7.69
C LEU A 171 51.05 3.58 -8.21
N LYS A 172 52.26 3.74 -7.63
CA LYS A 172 53.50 3.04 -8.06
C LYS A 172 53.80 3.17 -9.56
N GLU A 173 53.49 4.32 -10.13
CA GLU A 173 53.75 4.65 -11.53
C GLU A 173 55.02 5.51 -11.66
N PRO A 174 55.76 5.43 -12.79
CA PRO A 174 56.99 6.19 -12.99
C PRO A 174 56.74 7.67 -13.29
N SER A 175 55.55 8.04 -13.80
CA SER A 175 55.17 9.40 -14.13
C SER A 175 53.72 9.64 -13.72
N VAL A 176 53.47 10.70 -12.96
CA VAL A 176 52.19 11.00 -12.33
C VAL A 176 51.83 12.47 -12.52
N LEU A 177 50.54 12.73 -12.71
CA LEU A 177 49.97 14.06 -12.84
C LEU A 177 49.28 14.43 -11.52
N LEU A 178 49.67 15.55 -10.92
CA LEU A 178 49.15 16.03 -9.64
C LEU A 178 48.24 17.23 -9.87
N ARG A 179 47.01 17.15 -9.35
CA ARG A 179 46.04 18.23 -9.29
C ARG A 179 45.85 18.68 -7.84
N CYS A 180 45.95 19.97 -7.61
CA CYS A 180 45.70 20.62 -6.33
C CYS A 180 44.80 21.84 -6.54
N ARG A 181 44.49 22.54 -5.46
CA ARG A 181 43.88 23.87 -5.57
C ARG A 181 44.89 24.90 -6.01
N GLU A 182 44.39 25.97 -6.63
CA GLU A 182 45.19 27.14 -7.00
C GLU A 182 45.89 27.77 -5.79
N GLU A 183 45.19 27.89 -4.65
CA GLU A 183 45.75 28.42 -3.38
C GLU A 183 46.92 27.57 -2.84
N ASP A 184 46.87 26.25 -3.03
CA ASP A 184 47.84 25.29 -2.50
C ASP A 184 49.06 25.09 -3.42
N LEU A 185 49.03 25.63 -4.65
CA LEU A 185 50.04 25.38 -5.67
C LEU A 185 51.45 25.73 -5.18
N HIS A 186 51.62 26.89 -4.55
CA HIS A 186 52.92 27.34 -4.04
C HIS A 186 53.47 26.40 -2.94
N MET A 187 52.60 25.87 -2.07
CA MET A 187 53.01 24.92 -1.04
C MET A 187 53.41 23.60 -1.68
N VAL A 188 52.61 23.11 -2.63
CA VAL A 188 52.83 21.85 -3.34
C VAL A 188 54.15 21.87 -4.06
N GLU A 189 54.43 22.89 -4.88
CA GLU A 189 55.69 23.02 -5.61
C GLU A 189 56.90 23.00 -4.65
N SER A 190 56.81 23.64 -3.48
CA SER A 190 57.90 23.66 -2.49
C SER A 190 58.18 22.33 -1.77
N MET A 191 57.29 21.34 -1.87
CA MET A 191 57.41 20.06 -1.14
C MET A 191 57.50 18.84 -2.06
N LEU A 192 57.54 19.04 -3.39
CA LEU A 192 57.64 17.93 -4.35
C LEU A 192 58.97 17.18 -4.19
N ASP A 193 60.08 17.90 -4.05
CA ASP A 193 61.42 17.31 -3.90
C ASP A 193 61.47 16.47 -2.62
N ASP A 194 61.10 17.07 -1.48
CA ASP A 194 61.01 16.40 -0.18
C ASP A 194 60.09 15.15 -0.19
N ALA A 195 58.97 15.20 -0.92
CA ALA A 195 58.04 14.09 -1.05
C ALA A 195 58.58 12.98 -1.95
N SER A 196 59.33 13.34 -2.99
CA SER A 196 59.97 12.39 -3.91
C SER A 196 61.09 11.61 -3.21
N GLU A 197 61.90 12.29 -2.38
CA GLU A 197 62.95 11.66 -1.56
C GLU A 197 62.34 10.67 -0.57
N GLU A 198 61.31 11.08 0.17
CA GLU A 198 60.63 10.22 1.14
C GLU A 198 59.97 8.99 0.48
N TYR A 199 59.43 9.16 -0.74
CA TYR A 199 58.94 8.04 -1.54
C TYR A 199 60.08 7.09 -1.93
N CYS A 200 61.22 7.60 -2.40
CA CYS A 200 62.39 6.79 -2.77
C CYS A 200 62.89 5.97 -1.59
N GLU A 201 62.99 6.57 -0.41
CA GLU A 201 63.41 5.88 0.82
C GLU A 201 62.45 4.74 1.20
N LYS A 202 61.13 4.98 1.12
CA LYS A 202 60.11 3.99 1.50
C LYS A 202 59.93 2.89 0.47
N ALA A 203 59.96 3.22 -0.81
CA ALA A 203 59.72 2.29 -1.91
C ALA A 203 61.00 1.57 -2.36
N LYS A 204 62.19 2.14 -2.09
CA LYS A 204 63.49 1.69 -2.62
C LYS A 204 63.53 1.67 -4.16
N VAL A 205 62.88 2.65 -4.79
CA VAL A 205 62.77 2.82 -6.25
C VAL A 205 63.28 4.22 -6.63
N HIS A 206 63.57 4.43 -7.91
CA HIS A 206 63.85 5.75 -8.47
C HIS A 206 62.70 6.74 -8.28
N ALA A 207 63.05 8.02 -8.22
CA ALA A 207 62.10 9.11 -8.08
C ALA A 207 61.13 9.15 -9.29
N PRO A 208 59.82 9.14 -9.05
CA PRO A 208 58.83 9.30 -10.11
C PRO A 208 58.81 10.74 -10.60
N GLU A 209 58.51 10.93 -11.88
CA GLU A 209 58.28 12.24 -12.47
C GLU A 209 56.90 12.76 -12.01
N ILE A 210 56.88 13.81 -11.19
CA ILE A 210 55.64 14.42 -10.70
C ILE A 210 55.38 15.71 -11.49
N ILE A 211 54.34 15.70 -12.31
CA ILE A 211 53.93 16.82 -13.15
C ILE A 211 52.72 17.50 -12.49
N VAL A 212 52.86 18.76 -12.08
CA VAL A 212 51.72 19.53 -11.55
C VAL A 212 50.89 20.06 -12.73
N ASP A 213 49.60 19.74 -12.73
CA ASP A 213 48.62 20.23 -13.70
C ASP A 213 48.34 21.72 -13.42
N LYS A 214 48.60 22.60 -14.40
CA LYS A 214 48.37 24.05 -14.30
C LYS A 214 47.14 24.51 -15.08
N ASP A 215 46.47 23.59 -15.78
CA ASP A 215 45.30 23.86 -16.59
C ASP A 215 44.00 23.46 -15.85
N ILE A 216 44.06 22.40 -15.05
CA ILE A 216 42.91 21.84 -14.32
C ILE A 216 43.19 21.80 -12.82
N PHE A 217 42.61 22.76 -12.10
CA PHE A 217 42.67 22.84 -10.63
C PHE A 217 41.48 22.13 -9.96
N LEU A 218 41.67 21.76 -8.70
CA LEU A 218 40.57 21.33 -7.84
C LEU A 218 39.63 22.50 -7.53
N PRO A 219 38.33 22.24 -7.29
CA PRO A 219 37.39 23.29 -6.94
C PRO A 219 37.86 24.05 -5.69
N PRO A 220 37.61 25.37 -5.62
CA PRO A 220 38.08 26.23 -4.53
C PRO A 220 37.41 25.87 -3.19
N ALA A 221 37.86 26.53 -2.13
CA ALA A 221 37.20 26.44 -0.84
C ALA A 221 35.74 26.94 -0.95
N PRO A 222 34.81 26.39 -0.15
CA PRO A 222 33.41 26.83 -0.19
C PRO A 222 33.30 28.31 0.16
N SER A 223 32.72 29.08 -0.76
CA SER A 223 32.38 30.49 -0.61
C SER A 223 30.88 30.65 -0.33
N ASP A 224 30.51 31.65 0.48
CA ASP A 224 29.10 31.94 0.81
C ASP A 224 28.25 32.41 -0.40
N ASP A 225 28.91 32.74 -1.52
CA ASP A 225 28.28 33.32 -2.71
C ASP A 225 27.53 32.29 -3.59
N ASP A 226 27.90 31.01 -3.55
CA ASP A 226 27.19 29.94 -4.28
C ASP A 226 27.17 28.61 -3.49
N PRO A 227 26.05 28.28 -2.81
CA PRO A 227 25.90 27.04 -2.05
C PRO A 227 25.94 25.76 -2.90
N HIS A 228 25.78 25.86 -4.23
CA HIS A 228 25.74 24.72 -5.15
C HIS A 228 27.04 24.55 -5.94
N ALA A 229 28.00 25.47 -5.79
CA ALA A 229 29.31 25.34 -6.40
C ALA A 229 30.03 24.11 -5.84
N SER A 230 30.76 23.40 -6.70
CA SER A 230 31.64 22.32 -6.24
C SER A 230 32.70 22.93 -5.35
N PHE A 231 32.77 22.47 -4.10
CA PHE A 231 33.78 22.89 -3.15
C PHE A 231 34.64 21.71 -2.76
N CYS A 232 35.85 22.01 -2.34
CA CYS A 232 36.72 21.04 -1.70
C CYS A 232 37.23 21.67 -0.40
N ALA A 233 37.63 20.88 0.61
CA ALA A 233 38.27 21.40 1.83
C ALA A 233 39.79 21.48 1.69
N GLY A 234 40.42 20.51 1.04
CA GLY A 234 41.83 20.57 0.64
C GLY A 234 42.34 19.22 0.14
N GLY A 235 43.63 19.13 -0.12
CA GLY A 235 44.32 17.88 -0.47
C GLY A 235 44.70 17.79 -1.94
N VAL A 236 44.99 16.58 -2.39
CA VAL A 236 45.56 16.34 -3.73
C VAL A 236 44.85 15.19 -4.43
N VAL A 237 44.77 15.30 -5.75
CA VAL A 237 44.34 14.21 -6.63
C VAL A 237 45.50 13.90 -7.55
N MET A 238 45.93 12.64 -7.55
CA MET A 238 47.02 12.19 -8.43
C MET A 238 46.50 11.20 -9.44
N ALA A 239 46.87 11.38 -10.70
CA ALA A 239 46.55 10.47 -11.78
C ALA A 239 47.83 9.91 -12.39
N SER A 240 47.75 8.74 -13.03
CA SER A 240 48.79 8.30 -13.97
C SER A 240 48.87 9.27 -15.16
N ARG A 241 50.01 9.33 -15.85
CA ARG A 241 50.20 10.16 -17.06
C ARG A 241 49.14 9.92 -18.14
N ASP A 242 48.62 8.70 -18.22
CA ASP A 242 47.54 8.31 -19.13
C ASP A 242 46.14 8.75 -18.66
N GLY A 243 46.00 9.26 -17.44
CA GLY A 243 44.72 9.62 -16.81
C GLY A 243 43.82 8.44 -16.42
N LYS A 244 44.23 7.19 -16.70
CA LYS A 244 43.41 5.98 -16.49
C LYS A 244 43.23 5.62 -15.01
N ILE A 245 44.29 5.77 -14.21
CA ILE A 245 44.29 5.45 -12.79
C ILE A 245 44.32 6.77 -12.03
N VAL A 246 43.29 7.03 -11.23
CA VAL A 246 43.16 8.25 -10.43
C VAL A 246 43.08 7.87 -8.95
N CYS A 247 43.95 8.48 -8.15
CA CYS A 247 43.98 8.38 -6.70
C CYS A 247 43.50 9.71 -6.11
N GLU A 248 42.24 9.74 -5.70
CA GLU A 248 41.65 10.87 -4.99
C GLU A 248 42.02 10.80 -3.50
N ASN A 249 42.83 11.76 -3.04
CA ASN A 249 43.25 11.86 -1.64
C ASN A 249 42.97 13.27 -1.10
N THR A 250 41.82 13.82 -1.48
CA THR A 250 41.25 15.04 -0.90
C THR A 250 40.79 14.78 0.53
N LEU A 251 40.76 15.82 1.36
CA LEU A 251 40.26 15.72 2.73
C LEU A 251 38.79 15.27 2.77
N ASP A 252 38.00 15.70 1.78
CA ASP A 252 36.58 15.36 1.66
C ASP A 252 36.38 13.87 1.33
N ALA A 253 37.12 13.34 0.36
CA ALA A 253 37.06 11.92 0.02
C ALA A 253 37.51 11.05 1.19
N ARG A 254 38.54 11.48 1.94
CA ARG A 254 38.99 10.78 3.14
C ARG A 254 37.95 10.80 4.25
N LEU A 255 37.30 11.94 4.48
CA LEU A 255 36.21 12.06 5.44
C LEU A 255 35.08 11.11 5.07
N GLU A 256 34.68 11.06 3.79
CA GLU A 256 33.63 10.16 3.31
C GLU A 256 33.99 8.69 3.54
N VAL A 257 35.22 8.29 3.20
CA VAL A 257 35.68 6.91 3.42
C VAL A 257 35.72 6.55 4.90
N ALA A 258 36.21 7.46 5.76
CA ALA A 258 36.26 7.25 7.20
C ALA A 258 34.84 7.18 7.79
N PHE A 259 33.95 8.07 7.37
CA PHE A 259 32.56 8.13 7.79
C PHE A 259 31.83 6.83 7.45
N ARG A 260 31.94 6.33 6.21
CA ARG A 260 31.30 5.06 5.81
C ARG A 260 31.79 3.87 6.60
N LYS A 261 33.10 3.79 6.88
CA LYS A 261 33.70 2.70 7.66
C LYS A 261 33.27 2.74 9.13
N ASN A 262 33.22 3.94 9.71
CA ASN A 262 32.91 4.13 11.14
C ASN A 262 31.40 4.28 11.39
N LEU A 263 30.57 4.34 10.34
CA LEU A 263 29.12 4.50 10.44
C LEU A 263 28.45 3.51 11.41
N PRO A 264 28.82 2.21 11.45
CA PRO A 264 28.25 1.28 12.43
C PRO A 264 28.58 1.65 13.88
N GLU A 265 29.80 2.12 14.14
CA GLU A 265 30.24 2.53 15.47
C GLU A 265 29.59 3.85 15.91
N ILE A 266 29.52 4.82 14.99
CA ILE A 266 28.82 6.09 15.17
C ILE A 266 27.35 5.85 15.54
N ARG A 267 26.63 5.02 14.76
CA ARG A 267 25.22 4.69 15.03
C ARG A 267 25.05 3.99 16.38
N LYS A 268 25.95 3.08 16.72
CA LYS A 268 25.95 2.39 18.03
C LYS A 268 26.21 3.34 19.19
N SER A 269 27.08 4.34 19.01
CA SER A 269 27.40 5.33 20.05
C SER A 269 26.28 6.36 20.23
N LEU A 270 25.65 6.82 19.14
CA LEU A 270 24.62 7.85 19.18
C LEU A 270 23.25 7.31 19.60
N PHE A 271 22.87 6.14 19.09
CA PHE A 271 21.52 5.59 19.27
C PHE A 271 21.50 4.30 20.11
N GLY A 272 22.65 3.86 20.61
CA GLY A 272 22.78 2.60 21.36
C GLY A 272 22.71 1.35 20.47
N LYS A 273 22.65 0.18 21.09
CA LYS A 273 22.36 -1.06 20.35
C LYS A 273 20.90 -1.02 19.91
N VAL A 274 20.67 -1.07 18.59
CA VAL A 274 19.36 -1.45 18.02
C VAL A 274 19.15 -2.92 18.35
N GLY A 275 18.65 -3.22 19.54
CA GLY A 275 18.44 -4.59 19.98
C GLY A 275 18.13 -4.70 21.47
N ALA A 276 16.84 -4.58 21.79
CA ALA A 276 16.09 -5.21 22.88
C ALA A 276 15.08 -4.22 23.50
N ALA A 277 13.98 -4.01 22.79
CA ALA A 277 12.67 -3.77 23.40
C ALA A 277 11.66 -4.60 22.59
#